data_AF-A0A971FE48-F1
#
_entry.id   AF-A0A971FE48-F1
#
_cell.length_a   1.000
_cell.length_b   1.000
_cell.length_c   1.000
_cell.angle_alpha   90.00
_cell.angle_beta   90.00
_cell.angle_gamma   90.00
#
_symmetry.space_group_name_H-M   'P 1'
#
loop_
_entity.id
_entity.type
_entity.pdbx_description
1 polymer ?
#
loop_
_entity_poly.entity_id
_entity_poly.type
_entity_poly.pdbx_seq_one_letter_code
_entity_poly.pdbx_strand_id
1 'polypeptide(L)'
;EMKTGKVMWKAEEVRQGVVVYADGMLYVYEGPSRGFVHLVKADPDVFQHAGKFRVTEGDGRHWAHPAIADGVLYIRHGDALMAYDIRDRS
;
A
#
# COMPACT_ATOMS: atom_id res chain seq x y z
N GLU A 1 -18.04 -6.03 3.02
CA GLU A 1 -19.25 -5.24 2.73
C GLU A 1 -19.46 -4.27 3.88
N MET A 2 -19.55 -2.97 3.58
CA MET A 2 -19.49 -1.89 4.56
C MET A 2 -20.66 -1.90 5.55
N LYS A 3 -21.88 -2.18 5.09
CA LYS A 3 -23.11 -2.13 5.89
C LYS A 3 -23.21 -3.30 6.87
N THR A 4 -22.84 -4.50 6.43
CA THR A 4 -22.97 -5.73 7.22
C THR A 4 -21.69 -6.12 7.95
N GLY A 5 -20.55 -5.53 7.59
CA GLY A 5 -19.24 -5.99 8.07
C GLY A 5 -18.82 -7.35 7.50
N LYS A 6 -19.55 -7.91 6.52
CA LYS A 6 -19.17 -9.17 5.86
C LYS A 6 -17.75 -9.05 5.30
N VAL A 7 -16.87 -9.95 5.69
CA VAL A 7 -15.52 -10.03 5.12
C VAL A 7 -15.64 -10.42 3.65
N MET A 8 -15.01 -9.62 2.76
CA MET A 8 -15.05 -9.86 1.33
C MET A 8 -14.01 -10.90 0.89
N TRP A 9 -12.80 -10.81 1.43
CA TRP A 9 -11.72 -11.77 1.22
C TRP A 9 -10.71 -11.66 2.37
N LYS A 10 -9.84 -12.68 2.47
CA LYS A 10 -8.66 -12.69 3.35
C LYS A 10 -7.46 -13.13 2.52
N ALA A 11 -6.31 -12.51 2.77
CA ALA A 11 -5.05 -12.80 2.11
C ALA A 11 -3.94 -12.88 3.17
N GLU A 12 -2.96 -13.75 3.00
CA GLU A 12 -1.85 -13.95 3.96
C GLU A 12 -0.57 -13.20 3.55
N GLU A 13 -0.55 -12.68 2.33
CA GLU A 13 0.56 -11.97 1.68
C GLU A 13 0.93 -10.70 2.43
N VAL A 14 -0.06 -10.05 3.06
CA VAL A 14 0.15 -8.88 3.92
C VAL A 14 -0.39 -9.18 5.31
N ARG A 15 0.52 -9.25 6.28
CA ARG A 15 0.16 -9.53 7.68
C ARG A 15 -0.18 -8.28 8.46
N GLN A 16 0.60 -7.22 8.27
CA GLN A 16 0.51 -5.96 8.98
C GLN A 16 0.87 -4.84 8.04
N GLY A 17 0.01 -3.84 7.92
CA GLY A 17 0.29 -2.70 7.05
C GLY A 17 -0.77 -1.62 7.13
N VAL A 18 -0.45 -0.49 6.50
CA VAL A 18 -1.34 0.65 6.34
C VAL A 18 -1.77 0.73 4.88
N VAL A 19 -3.05 1.02 4.65
CA VAL A 19 -3.66 1.06 3.31
C VAL A 19 -3.99 2.50 2.92
N VAL A 20 -3.70 2.86 1.67
CA VAL A 20 -4.28 4.03 0.98
C VAL A 20 -4.87 3.57 -0.36
N TYR A 21 -5.95 4.21 -0.80
CA TYR A 21 -6.63 3.91 -2.05
C TYR A 21 -6.40 5.03 -3.07
N ALA A 22 -6.11 4.67 -4.31
CA ALA A 22 -6.17 5.58 -5.47
C ALA A 22 -6.43 4.77 -6.73
N ASP A 23 -7.25 5.30 -7.63
CA ASP A 23 -7.46 4.80 -9.00
C ASP A 23 -7.74 3.30 -9.10
N GLY A 24 -8.63 2.79 -8.24
CA GLY A 24 -9.00 1.36 -8.25
C GLY A 24 -7.98 0.43 -7.60
N MET A 25 -6.93 0.97 -6.98
CA MET A 25 -5.86 0.22 -6.34
C MET A 25 -5.75 0.53 -4.85
N LEU A 26 -5.46 -0.50 -4.07
CA LEU A 26 -5.03 -0.44 -2.68
C LEU A 26 -3.50 -0.51 -2.65
N TYR A 27 -2.88 0.49 -2.06
CA TYR A 27 -1.45 0.54 -1.77
C TYR A 27 -1.27 0.16 -0.30
N VAL A 28 -0.69 -1.00 -0.05
CA VAL A 28 -0.55 -1.55 1.29
C VAL A 28 0.91 -1.53 1.70
N TYR A 29 1.26 -0.61 2.60
CA TYR A 29 2.62 -0.49 3.11
C TYR A 29 2.82 -1.41 4.32
N GLU A 30 3.62 -2.45 4.13
CA GLU A 30 3.92 -3.50 5.10
C GLU A 30 4.90 -3.02 6.16
N GLY A 31 4.52 -3.24 7.43
CA GLY A 31 5.32 -2.91 8.60
C GLY A 31 5.25 -4.02 9.64
N PRO A 32 6.20 -4.11 10.59
CA PRO A 32 7.23 -3.12 10.88
C PRO A 32 8.58 -3.30 10.14
N SER A 33 8.81 -4.40 9.43
CA SER A 33 10.19 -4.83 9.11
C SER A 33 10.57 -4.78 7.63
N ARG A 34 9.78 -5.36 6.72
CA ARG A 34 10.23 -5.56 5.34
C ARG A 34 10.02 -4.35 4.43
N GLY A 35 9.08 -3.47 4.76
CA GLY A 35 8.86 -2.22 4.03
C GLY A 35 8.37 -2.40 2.60
N PHE A 36 7.65 -3.49 2.31
CA PHE A 36 7.04 -3.67 0.99
C PHE A 36 5.80 -2.80 0.85
N VAL A 37 5.63 -2.19 -0.30
CA VAL A 37 4.37 -1.62 -0.73
C VAL A 37 3.75 -2.61 -1.71
N HIS A 38 2.66 -3.24 -1.30
CA HIS A 38 1.90 -4.16 -2.13
C HIS A 38 0.82 -3.39 -2.87
N LEU A 39 0.67 -3.68 -4.16
CA LEU A 39 -0.34 -3.10 -5.01
C LEU A 39 -1.43 -4.16 -5.24
N VAL A 40 -2.64 -3.90 -4.76
CA VAL A 40 -3.77 -4.83 -4.81
C VAL A 40 -4.95 -4.14 -5.47
N LYS A 41 -5.63 -4.79 -6.41
CA LYS A 41 -6.86 -4.19 -6.98
C LYS A 41 -7.94 -4.09 -5.91
N ALA A 42 -8.66 -2.98 -5.91
CA ALA A 42 -9.79 -2.75 -5.02
C ALA A 42 -11.05 -3.47 -5.53
N ASP A 43 -10.97 -4.80 -5.59
CA ASP A 43 -12.06 -5.68 -6.02
C ASP A 43 -12.66 -6.39 -4.79
N PRO A 44 -13.97 -6.23 -4.52
CA PRO A 44 -14.62 -6.88 -3.38
C PRO A 44 -14.87 -8.37 -3.60
N ASP A 45 -14.79 -8.90 -4.82
CA ASP A 45 -15.10 -10.30 -5.10
C ASP A 45 -13.85 -11.20 -5.00
N VAL A 46 -12.66 -10.63 -5.20
CA VAL A 46 -11.42 -11.41 -5.23
C VAL A 46 -10.19 -10.58 -4.85
N PHE A 47 -9.27 -11.21 -4.11
CA PHE A 47 -7.94 -10.65 -3.89
C PHE A 47 -7.08 -10.78 -5.15
N GLN A 48 -6.68 -9.65 -5.75
CA GLN A 48 -5.79 -9.63 -6.92
C GLN A 48 -4.55 -8.78 -6.65
N HIS A 49 -3.42 -9.43 -6.40
CA HIS A 49 -2.12 -8.78 -6.22
C HIS A 49 -1.52 -8.42 -7.59
N ALA A 50 -1.33 -7.12 -7.84
CA ALA A 50 -0.84 -6.58 -9.11
C ALA A 50 0.69 -6.40 -9.13
N GLY A 51 1.34 -6.41 -7.97
CA GLY A 51 2.80 -6.27 -7.86
C GLY A 51 3.21 -5.63 -6.54
N LYS A 52 4.51 -5.51 -6.31
CA LYS A 52 5.05 -4.85 -5.12
C LYS A 52 6.43 -4.28 -5.36
N PHE A 53 6.78 -3.27 -4.57
CA PHE A 53 8.14 -2.74 -4.49
C PHE A 53 8.53 -2.59 -3.03
N ARG A 54 9.82 -2.37 -2.76
CA ARG A 54 10.35 -2.22 -1.41
C ARG A 54 10.85 -0.80 -1.19
N VAL A 55 10.50 -0.23 -0.05
CA VAL A 55 11.13 0.98 0.48
C VAL A 55 12.54 0.62 0.98
N THR A 56 13.55 1.23 0.38
CA THR A 56 14.97 0.95 0.69
C THR A 56 15.65 2.06 1.49
N GLU A 57 15.14 3.28 1.39
CA GLU A 57 15.71 4.46 2.06
C GLU A 57 15.11 4.69 3.44
N GLY A 58 15.85 5.40 4.30
CA GLY A 58 15.47 5.69 5.68
C GLY A 58 15.80 4.56 6.65
N ASP A 59 15.42 4.75 7.91
CA ASP A 59 15.74 3.84 9.00
C ASP A 59 14.57 3.60 9.97
N GLY A 60 14.75 2.58 10.81
CA GLY A 60 13.80 2.19 11.83
C GLY A 60 12.69 1.26 11.31
N ARG A 61 11.47 1.49 11.79
CA ARG A 61 10.30 0.64 11.51
C ARG A 61 9.43 1.25 10.43
N HIS A 62 8.91 0.41 9.55
CA HIS A 62 8.01 0.82 8.47
C HIS A 62 6.58 1.05 9.00
N TRP A 63 6.31 2.24 9.55
CA TRP A 63 5.03 2.56 10.21
C TRP A 63 4.31 3.80 9.69
N ALA A 64 4.95 4.56 8.80
CA ALA A 64 4.34 5.77 8.29
C ALA A 64 3.07 5.45 7.51
N HIS A 65 2.04 6.29 7.67
CA HIS A 65 0.88 6.27 6.81
C HIS A 65 1.27 6.85 5.44
N PRO A 66 1.10 6.11 4.33
CA PRO A 66 1.32 6.67 3.00
C PRO A 66 0.30 7.77 2.68
N ALA A 67 0.71 8.72 1.84
CA ALA A 67 -0.18 9.75 1.31
C ALA A 67 -0.07 9.78 -0.22
N ILE A 68 -1.17 10.11 -0.91
CA ILE A 68 -1.18 10.26 -2.36
C ILE A 68 -1.67 11.66 -2.68
N ALA A 69 -0.93 12.37 -3.55
CA ALA A 69 -1.33 13.65 -4.12
C ALA A 69 -0.74 13.79 -5.53
N ASP A 70 -1.53 14.32 -6.46
CA ASP A 70 -1.12 14.60 -7.86
C ASP A 70 -0.48 13.40 -8.59
N GLY A 71 -0.96 12.20 -8.31
CA GLY A 71 -0.44 10.97 -8.91
C GLY A 71 0.94 10.55 -8.36
N VAL A 72 1.31 11.04 -7.17
CA VAL A 72 2.54 10.68 -6.48
C VAL A 72 2.21 10.06 -5.12
N LEU A 73 2.76 8.87 -4.87
CA LEU A 73 2.71 8.19 -3.58
C LEU A 73 3.91 8.62 -2.73
N TYR A 74 3.62 9.20 -1.57
CA TYR A 74 4.61 9.63 -0.58
C TYR A 74 4.67 8.66 0.58
N ILE A 75 5.89 8.24 0.93
CA ILE A 75 6.14 7.38 2.08
C ILE A 75 7.30 7.95 2.89
N ARG A 76 7.08 8.17 4.18
CA ARG A 76 8.15 8.51 5.13
C ARG A 76 8.76 7.24 5.72
N HIS A 77 10.08 7.22 5.90
CA HIS A 77 10.76 6.19 6.66
C HIS A 77 11.99 6.83 7.33
N GLY A 78 12.03 6.84 8.67
CA GLY A 78 13.02 7.66 9.39
C GLY A 78 12.96 9.12 8.95
N ASP A 79 14.13 9.68 8.64
CA ASP A 79 14.30 11.04 8.10
C ASP A 79 14.18 11.13 6.57
N ALA A 80 13.92 10.01 5.88
CA ALA A 80 13.71 9.99 4.44
C ALA A 80 12.22 10.13 4.08
N LEU A 81 11.96 10.82 2.96
CA LEU A 81 10.67 10.88 2.28
C LEU A 81 10.86 10.43 0.84
N MET A 82 10.26 9.31 0.47
CA MET A 82 10.26 8.80 -0.90
C MET A 82 8.99 9.24 -1.60
N ALA A 83 9.13 9.58 -2.87
CA ALA A 83 8.04 9.98 -3.76
C ALA A 83 8.06 9.06 -4.99
N TYR A 84 6.99 8.32 -5.20
CA TYR A 84 6.83 7.39 -6.31
C TYR A 84 5.76 7.91 -7.26
N ASP A 85 6.11 8.10 -8.54
CA ASP A 85 5.13 8.41 -9.58
C ASP A 85 4.28 7.16 -9.86
N ILE A 86 2.98 7.26 -9.60
CA ILE A 86 2.02 6.16 -9.74
C ILE A 86 1.01 6.41 -10.87
N ARG A 87 1.22 7.44 -11.68
CA ARG A 87 0.38 7.69 -12.85
C ARG A 87 0.56 6.58 -13.87
N ASP A 88 -0.53 6.21 -14.53
CA ASP A 88 -0.46 5.31 -15.66
C ASP A 88 0.39 5.93 -16.78
N ARG A 89 1.24 5.10 -17.39
CA ARG A 89 2.16 5.49 -18.48
C ARG A 89 1.78 4.83 -19.80
N SER A 90 0.58 4.26 -19.89
CA SER A 90 0.02 3.65 -21.10
C SER A 90 -0.33 4.66 -22.18
#